data_AF-A0A6P0L115-F1
#
_entry.id   AF-A0A6P0L115-F1
#
_cell.length_a   1.000
_cell.length_b   1.000
_cell.length_c   1.000
_cell.angle_alpha   90.00
_cell.angle_beta   90.00
_cell.angle_gamma   90.00
#
_symmetry.space_group_name_H-M   'P 1'
#
loop_
_entity.id
_entity.type
_entity.pdbx_description
1 polymer ?
#
loop_
_entity_poly.entity_id
_entity_poly.type
_entity_poly.pdbx_seq_one_letter_code
_entity_poly.pdbx_strand_id
1 'polypeptide(L)'
;MDINYRRNTDSDYTEKMDQLSKNFDYSSNSDYYWGEPELSILYGSPLYEAASPSQKKALNHLFWALDYYLIAATETNTILFNEVTANAFFPFDDYEVICHTLDVETNQERYHVRAFNNIGNKTEIALLGETVFHCPRSTKPQEMDKTLSPFKGMGGRTSSPLGMHVYTISISNSPFLASQYYTARGIGNLHLKNREYTFSQFYKKLEKKRDFIPAPTAVSRYHLLDESFHTATSQLMSHEIYKDFPKPNIWEKYLANQAVYRLQIDVFNGLSTTVPGTCASNFMPMVYKLLQTPLFGMSNQEALLMMEKCFCQENEGLHVTAKYYQRLLSDIRKFLEGLDYLSPVNREMRLMASSGSVEKAVANNIREFKQFSRSVKR
;
A
#
# COMPACT_ATOMS: atom_id res chain seq x y z
N MET A 1 -1.29 6.28 26.19
CA MET A 1 -2.25 5.86 25.15
C MET A 1 -3.53 6.70 25.17
N ASP A 2 -4.05 7.07 26.35
CA ASP A 2 -5.37 7.75 26.51
C ASP A 2 -5.58 9.04 25.73
N ILE A 3 -4.54 9.88 25.59
CA ILE A 3 -4.65 11.11 24.81
C ILE A 3 -4.86 10.79 23.32
N ASN A 4 -4.19 9.76 22.81
CA ASN A 4 -4.34 9.32 21.43
C ASN A 4 -5.75 8.76 21.20
N TYR A 5 -6.19 7.87 22.10
CA TYR A 5 -7.52 7.26 22.07
C TYR A 5 -8.65 8.29 22.02
N ARG A 6 -8.66 9.24 22.98
CA ARG A 6 -9.71 10.27 23.05
C ARG A 6 -9.73 11.13 21.80
N ARG A 7 -8.57 11.61 21.35
CA ARG A 7 -8.48 12.46 20.15
C ARG A 7 -8.89 11.72 18.89
N ASN A 8 -8.51 10.45 18.73
CA ASN A 8 -8.92 9.64 17.58
C ASN A 8 -10.45 9.53 17.53
N THR A 9 -11.06 9.23 18.67
CA THR A 9 -12.52 9.14 18.82
C THR A 9 -13.22 10.48 18.51
N ASP A 10 -12.67 11.59 19.01
CA ASP A 10 -13.27 12.93 18.83
C ASP A 10 -13.19 13.45 17.38
N SER A 11 -12.24 12.94 16.58
CA SER A 11 -11.99 13.41 15.22
C SER A 11 -12.25 12.37 14.13
N ASP A 12 -13.01 11.31 14.42
CA ASP A 12 -13.30 10.22 13.49
C ASP A 12 -13.96 10.73 12.18
N TYR A 13 -13.32 10.49 11.03
CA TYR A 13 -13.81 10.91 9.71
C TYR A 13 -14.59 9.83 8.94
N THR A 14 -14.82 8.66 9.53
CA THR A 14 -15.43 7.49 8.86
C THR A 14 -16.78 7.79 8.23
N GLU A 15 -17.65 8.56 8.91
CA GLU A 15 -18.97 8.92 8.38
C GLU A 15 -18.86 9.75 7.10
N LYS A 16 -17.93 10.71 7.05
CA LYS A 16 -17.71 11.56 5.87
C LYS A 16 -17.16 10.74 4.71
N MET A 17 -16.24 9.82 4.98
CA MET A 17 -15.70 8.92 3.95
C MET A 17 -16.79 7.98 3.40
N ASP A 18 -17.64 7.44 4.26
CA ASP A 18 -18.75 6.56 3.87
C ASP A 18 -19.76 7.30 2.99
N GLN A 19 -20.14 8.53 3.37
CA GLN A 19 -21.03 9.38 2.57
C GLN A 19 -20.42 9.70 1.20
N LEU A 20 -19.15 10.12 1.15
CA LEU A 20 -18.44 10.38 -0.12
C LEU A 20 -18.38 9.15 -1.02
N SER A 21 -18.08 7.99 -0.44
CA SER A 21 -18.01 6.74 -1.20
C SER A 21 -19.38 6.32 -1.75
N LYS A 22 -20.43 6.33 -0.92
CA LYS A 22 -21.79 5.99 -1.36
C LYS A 22 -22.27 6.87 -2.50
N ASN A 23 -22.00 8.17 -2.40
CA ASN A 23 -22.40 9.17 -3.39
C ASN A 23 -21.42 9.29 -4.57
N PHE A 24 -20.34 8.49 -4.60
CA PHE A 24 -19.35 8.57 -5.67
C PHE A 24 -19.98 8.23 -7.02
N ASP A 25 -19.83 9.16 -7.96
CA ASP A 25 -20.15 9.04 -9.37
C ASP A 25 -18.92 9.37 -10.20
N TYR A 26 -18.49 8.45 -11.08
CA TYR A 26 -17.27 8.64 -11.86
C TYR A 26 -17.40 9.81 -12.84
N SER A 27 -18.55 9.95 -13.50
CA SER A 27 -18.78 10.99 -14.51
C SER A 27 -18.62 12.40 -13.92
N SER A 28 -19.12 12.65 -12.72
CA SER A 28 -18.96 13.92 -12.01
C SER A 28 -17.52 14.22 -11.58
N ASN A 29 -16.62 13.24 -11.63
CA ASN A 29 -15.23 13.35 -11.19
C ASN A 29 -14.21 13.16 -12.33
N SER A 30 -14.65 12.84 -13.56
CA SER A 30 -13.75 12.38 -14.63
C SER A 30 -12.98 13.50 -15.34
N ASP A 31 -13.43 14.74 -15.23
CA ASP A 31 -12.84 15.88 -15.95
C ASP A 31 -11.61 16.48 -15.25
N TYR A 32 -11.28 16.00 -14.05
CA TYR A 32 -10.21 16.54 -13.22
C TYR A 32 -9.20 15.44 -12.87
N TYR A 33 -7.92 15.79 -12.76
CA TYR A 33 -6.98 14.90 -12.09
C TYR A 33 -7.38 14.74 -10.61
N TRP A 34 -7.21 13.54 -10.05
CA TRP A 34 -7.48 13.27 -8.64
C TRP A 34 -6.25 13.52 -7.75
N GLY A 35 -5.08 13.70 -8.36
CA GLY A 35 -3.85 14.09 -7.69
C GLY A 35 -2.88 14.79 -8.65
N GLU A 36 -1.63 14.93 -8.22
CA GLU A 36 -0.58 15.43 -9.11
C GLU A 36 -0.37 14.41 -10.27
N PRO A 37 -0.17 14.87 -11.53
CA PRO A 37 -0.06 13.97 -12.69
C PRO A 37 1.09 12.95 -12.59
N GLU A 38 2.14 13.24 -11.82
CA GLU A 38 3.25 12.32 -11.56
C GLU A 38 2.81 11.01 -10.89
N LEU A 39 1.65 11.01 -10.21
CA LEU A 39 1.05 9.83 -9.59
C LEU A 39 0.00 9.23 -10.55
N SER A 40 0.49 8.77 -11.70
CA SER A 40 -0.31 8.11 -12.73
C SER A 40 0.35 6.80 -13.17
N ILE A 41 -0.46 5.84 -13.63
CA ILE A 41 0.07 4.59 -14.18
C ILE A 41 1.03 4.90 -15.33
N LEU A 42 2.22 4.32 -15.27
CA LEU A 42 3.29 4.44 -16.28
C LEU A 42 3.73 5.88 -16.56
N TYR A 43 3.57 6.80 -15.60
CA TYR A 43 4.04 8.18 -15.72
C TYR A 43 5.50 8.25 -16.22
N GLY A 44 5.77 9.20 -17.12
CA GLY A 44 7.11 9.42 -17.67
C GLY A 44 7.63 8.32 -18.61
N SER A 45 6.82 7.31 -18.91
CA SER A 45 7.13 6.28 -19.91
C SER A 45 6.68 6.69 -21.32
N PRO A 46 7.17 6.02 -22.38
CA PRO A 46 6.72 6.25 -23.75
C PRO A 46 5.20 6.14 -23.96
N LEU A 47 4.50 5.25 -23.22
CA LEU A 47 3.04 5.16 -23.28
C LEU A 47 2.40 6.45 -22.77
N TYR A 48 2.83 6.92 -21.60
CA TYR A 48 2.26 8.11 -20.98
C TYR A 48 2.52 9.34 -21.84
N GLU A 49 3.71 9.49 -22.41
CA GLU A 49 4.01 10.63 -23.29
C GLU A 49 3.15 10.63 -24.56
N ALA A 50 2.89 9.46 -25.15
CA ALA A 50 2.05 9.32 -26.33
C ALA A 50 0.53 9.41 -26.02
N ALA A 51 0.13 9.32 -24.76
CA ALA A 51 -1.27 9.32 -24.36
C ALA A 51 -1.95 10.68 -24.58
N SER A 52 -3.21 10.65 -25.03
CA SER A 52 -4.05 11.83 -25.14
C SER A 52 -4.32 12.46 -23.77
N PRO A 53 -4.77 13.73 -23.70
CA PRO A 53 -5.11 14.37 -22.43
C PRO A 53 -6.16 13.60 -21.61
N SER A 54 -7.14 12.97 -22.26
CA SER A 54 -8.14 12.12 -21.56
C SER A 54 -7.55 10.80 -21.08
N GLN A 55 -6.67 10.17 -21.87
CA GLN A 55 -5.96 8.97 -21.45
C GLN A 55 -5.03 9.23 -20.26
N LYS A 56 -4.35 10.39 -20.21
CA LYS A 56 -3.51 10.77 -19.05
C LYS A 56 -4.33 10.91 -17.77
N LYS A 57 -5.52 11.53 -17.83
CA LYS A 57 -6.45 11.56 -16.68
C LYS A 57 -6.93 10.15 -16.30
N ALA A 58 -7.28 9.32 -17.28
CA ALA A 58 -7.67 7.93 -17.01
C ALA A 58 -6.53 7.15 -16.32
N LEU A 59 -5.28 7.29 -16.77
CA LEU A 59 -4.12 6.68 -16.11
C LEU A 59 -3.90 7.20 -14.67
N ASN A 60 -4.24 8.45 -14.39
CA ASN A 60 -4.28 8.99 -13.04
C ASN A 60 -5.38 8.32 -12.21
N HIS A 61 -6.61 8.23 -12.70
CA HIS A 61 -7.72 7.63 -11.95
C HIS A 61 -7.51 6.13 -11.71
N LEU A 62 -6.93 5.42 -12.68
CA LEU A 62 -6.55 4.01 -12.56
C LEU A 62 -5.43 3.80 -11.54
N PHE A 63 -4.48 4.74 -11.42
CA PHE A 63 -3.49 4.73 -10.35
C PHE A 63 -4.19 4.77 -8.97
N TRP A 64 -5.17 5.66 -8.80
CA TRP A 64 -5.92 5.77 -7.55
C TRP A 64 -6.73 4.52 -7.25
N ALA A 65 -7.43 3.95 -8.24
CA ALA A 65 -8.16 2.69 -8.06
C ALA A 65 -7.22 1.57 -7.60
N LEU A 66 -6.05 1.45 -8.23
CA LEU A 66 -5.02 0.47 -7.85
C LEU A 66 -4.50 0.70 -6.43
N ASP A 67 -4.13 1.93 -6.08
CA ASP A 67 -3.64 2.29 -4.75
C ASP A 67 -4.70 1.97 -3.67
N TYR A 68 -5.97 2.27 -3.96
CA TYR A 68 -7.10 1.97 -3.08
C TYR A 68 -7.25 0.48 -2.77
N TYR A 69 -7.07 -0.41 -3.75
CA TYR A 69 -7.10 -1.85 -3.46
C TYR A 69 -5.90 -2.30 -2.63
N LEU A 70 -4.71 -1.74 -2.88
CA LEU A 70 -3.52 -2.06 -2.09
C LEU A 70 -3.67 -1.61 -0.63
N ILE A 71 -4.27 -0.45 -0.41
CA ILE A 71 -4.59 0.07 0.93
C ILE A 71 -5.65 -0.82 1.57
N ALA A 72 -6.77 -1.09 0.90
CA ALA A 72 -7.83 -1.94 1.44
C ALA A 72 -7.34 -3.36 1.82
N ALA A 73 -6.41 -3.93 1.05
CA ALA A 73 -5.78 -5.20 1.39
C ALA A 73 -4.87 -5.09 2.64
N THR A 74 -4.22 -3.95 2.83
CA THR A 74 -3.43 -3.66 4.04
C THR A 74 -4.34 -3.49 5.25
N GLU A 75 -5.43 -2.72 5.12
CA GLU A 75 -6.38 -2.51 6.22
C GLU A 75 -7.15 -3.77 6.64
N THR A 76 -7.39 -4.69 5.71
CA THR A 76 -7.93 -6.01 6.05
C THR A 76 -6.97 -6.78 6.98
N ASN A 77 -5.65 -6.67 6.77
CA ASN A 77 -4.67 -7.26 7.68
C ASN A 77 -4.61 -6.49 9.00
N THR A 78 -4.71 -5.16 8.97
CA THR A 78 -4.75 -4.30 10.17
C THR A 78 -5.88 -4.73 11.11
N ILE A 79 -7.10 -4.93 10.58
CA ILE A 79 -8.26 -5.41 11.35
C ILE A 79 -7.93 -6.71 12.10
N LEU A 80 -7.42 -7.73 11.37
CA LEU A 80 -7.08 -9.02 11.97
C LEU A 80 -6.06 -8.87 13.10
N PHE A 81 -4.97 -8.15 12.85
CA PHE A 81 -3.88 -8.07 13.82
C PHE A 81 -4.17 -7.12 14.98
N ASN A 82 -5.05 -6.12 14.82
CA ASN A 82 -5.60 -5.37 15.94
C ASN A 82 -6.37 -6.30 16.89
N GLU A 83 -7.25 -7.16 16.37
CA GLU A 83 -8.00 -8.14 17.18
C GLU A 83 -7.06 -9.14 17.89
N VAL A 84 -6.06 -9.66 17.16
CA VAL A 84 -5.08 -10.60 17.73
C VAL A 84 -4.21 -9.93 18.80
N THR A 85 -3.84 -8.65 18.59
CA THR A 85 -3.03 -7.89 19.55
C THR A 85 -3.85 -7.54 20.79
N ALA A 86 -5.09 -7.09 20.64
CA ALA A 86 -5.98 -6.82 21.77
C ALA A 86 -6.10 -8.06 22.68
N ASN A 87 -6.26 -9.25 22.10
CA ASN A 87 -6.27 -10.51 22.86
C ASN A 87 -4.97 -10.78 23.65
N ALA A 88 -3.81 -10.37 23.14
CA ALA A 88 -2.54 -10.53 23.84
C ALA A 88 -2.40 -9.59 25.05
N PHE A 89 -3.07 -8.44 25.03
CA PHE A 89 -3.06 -7.45 26.12
C PHE A 89 -4.23 -7.59 27.08
N PHE A 90 -5.33 -8.22 26.66
CA PHE A 90 -6.54 -8.41 27.48
C PHE A 90 -6.30 -8.98 28.89
N PRO A 91 -5.35 -9.92 29.12
CA PRO A 91 -5.08 -10.44 30.46
C PRO A 91 -4.42 -9.45 31.43
N PHE A 92 -4.04 -8.25 30.99
CA PHE A 92 -3.32 -7.26 31.79
C PHE A 92 -4.20 -6.04 32.08
N ASP A 93 -4.61 -5.88 33.34
CA ASP A 93 -5.58 -4.85 33.78
C ASP A 93 -5.17 -3.41 33.39
N ASP A 94 -3.86 -3.10 33.41
CA ASP A 94 -3.35 -1.75 33.11
C ASP A 94 -3.36 -1.39 31.62
N TYR A 95 -3.76 -2.31 30.72
CA TYR A 95 -3.70 -2.12 29.26
C TYR A 95 -5.07 -2.08 28.57
N GLU A 96 -6.16 -1.91 29.33
CA GLU A 96 -7.53 -1.83 28.78
C GLU A 96 -7.67 -0.76 27.68
N VAL A 97 -7.03 0.41 27.86
CA VAL A 97 -7.04 1.50 26.87
C VAL A 97 -6.43 1.09 25.52
N ILE A 98 -5.47 0.14 25.50
CA ILE A 98 -4.93 -0.39 24.24
C ILE A 98 -6.05 -1.13 23.52
N CYS A 99 -6.78 -2.02 24.19
CA CYS A 99 -7.87 -2.78 23.60
C CYS A 99 -8.93 -1.83 23.00
N HIS A 100 -9.36 -0.82 23.75
CA HIS A 100 -10.31 0.20 23.26
C HIS A 100 -9.78 0.99 22.05
N THR A 101 -8.49 1.32 22.05
CA THR A 101 -7.85 2.00 20.91
C THR A 101 -7.88 1.12 19.67
N LEU A 102 -7.53 -0.16 19.81
CA LEU A 102 -7.50 -1.11 18.71
C LEU A 102 -8.89 -1.44 18.17
N ASP A 103 -9.93 -1.41 19.01
CA ASP A 103 -11.32 -1.57 18.59
C ASP A 103 -11.81 -0.38 17.76
N VAL A 104 -11.46 0.85 18.16
CA VAL A 104 -11.77 2.06 17.37
C VAL A 104 -11.09 1.99 16.00
N GLU A 105 -9.79 1.73 15.96
CA GLU A 105 -9.05 1.61 14.70
C GLU A 105 -9.62 0.50 13.81
N THR A 106 -9.91 -0.67 14.38
CA THR A 106 -10.56 -1.79 13.68
C THR A 106 -11.89 -1.38 13.03
N ASN A 107 -12.70 -0.59 13.73
CA ASN A 107 -13.95 -0.10 13.16
C ASN A 107 -13.72 0.92 12.04
N GLN A 108 -12.74 1.82 12.19
CA GLN A 108 -12.36 2.79 11.15
C GLN A 108 -11.91 2.07 9.87
N GLU A 109 -11.04 1.06 9.98
CA GLU A 109 -10.55 0.29 8.83
C GLU A 109 -11.66 -0.36 8.02
N ARG A 110 -12.75 -0.81 8.66
CA ARG A 110 -13.89 -1.39 7.95
C ARG A 110 -14.56 -0.37 7.03
N TYR A 111 -14.59 0.92 7.40
CA TYR A 111 -15.08 1.98 6.53
C TYR A 111 -14.08 2.29 5.42
N HIS A 112 -12.78 2.34 5.73
CA HIS A 112 -11.72 2.55 4.74
C HIS A 112 -11.78 1.49 3.62
N VAL A 113 -11.80 0.21 4.00
CA VAL A 113 -11.89 -0.92 3.07
C VAL A 113 -13.13 -0.81 2.17
N ARG A 114 -14.29 -0.47 2.73
CA ARG A 114 -15.53 -0.29 1.94
C ARG A 114 -15.40 0.88 0.97
N ALA A 115 -14.89 2.01 1.45
CA ALA A 115 -14.79 3.23 0.66
C ALA A 115 -13.88 3.03 -0.56
N PHE A 116 -12.71 2.46 -0.33
CA PHE A 116 -11.69 2.19 -1.35
C PHE A 116 -12.16 1.18 -2.39
N ASN A 117 -12.75 0.06 -1.96
CA ASN A 117 -13.25 -0.95 -2.91
C ASN A 117 -14.38 -0.40 -3.78
N ASN A 118 -15.31 0.37 -3.20
CA ASN A 118 -16.45 0.91 -3.94
C ASN A 118 -16.01 1.96 -4.98
N ILE A 119 -15.14 2.90 -4.60
CA ILE A 119 -14.63 3.93 -5.52
C ILE A 119 -13.76 3.29 -6.60
N GLY A 120 -12.85 2.39 -6.24
CA GLY A 120 -12.02 1.66 -7.20
C GLY A 120 -12.87 0.92 -8.23
N ASN A 121 -13.86 0.14 -7.78
CA ASN A 121 -14.70 -0.67 -8.66
C ASN A 121 -15.50 0.17 -9.65
N LYS A 122 -16.14 1.24 -9.17
CA LYS A 122 -16.89 2.17 -10.02
C LYS A 122 -16.00 2.83 -11.06
N THR A 123 -14.75 3.15 -10.68
CA THR A 123 -13.76 3.76 -11.58
C THR A 123 -13.34 2.82 -12.69
N GLU A 124 -13.01 1.57 -12.36
CA GLU A 124 -12.60 0.58 -13.35
C GLU A 124 -13.71 0.24 -14.34
N ILE A 125 -14.92 0.00 -13.83
CA ILE A 125 -16.08 -0.29 -14.68
C ILE A 125 -16.33 0.87 -15.65
N ALA A 126 -16.24 2.11 -15.18
CA ALA A 126 -16.47 3.28 -16.02
C ALA A 126 -15.38 3.49 -17.09
N LEU A 127 -14.11 3.16 -16.77
CA LEU A 127 -12.98 3.37 -17.68
C LEU A 127 -12.69 2.21 -18.62
N LEU A 128 -12.88 0.98 -18.15
CA LEU A 128 -12.43 -0.26 -18.80
C LEU A 128 -13.59 -1.18 -19.19
N GLY A 129 -14.80 -0.93 -18.68
CA GLY A 129 -15.98 -1.77 -18.90
C GLY A 129 -16.02 -3.05 -18.04
N GLU A 130 -14.92 -3.36 -17.35
CA GLU A 130 -14.77 -4.52 -16.47
C GLU A 130 -13.76 -4.21 -15.34
N THR A 131 -13.72 -5.06 -14.32
CA THR A 131 -12.66 -5.01 -13.31
C THR A 131 -11.41 -5.74 -13.82
N VAL A 132 -10.34 -4.99 -14.02
CA VAL A 132 -9.00 -5.46 -14.42
C VAL A 132 -8.06 -5.56 -13.22
N PHE A 133 -8.15 -4.66 -12.24
CA PHE A 133 -7.27 -4.62 -11.07
C PHE A 133 -7.93 -5.21 -9.83
N HIS A 134 -9.22 -4.95 -9.63
CA HIS A 134 -9.94 -5.50 -8.49
C HIS A 134 -9.97 -7.02 -8.57
N CYS A 135 -9.50 -7.67 -7.51
CA CYS A 135 -9.65 -9.10 -7.33
C CYS A 135 -11.14 -9.41 -7.09
N PRO A 136 -11.83 -10.16 -7.96
CA PRO A 136 -13.07 -10.79 -7.52
C PRO A 136 -12.72 -11.70 -6.35
N ARG A 137 -13.58 -11.79 -5.33
CA ARG A 137 -13.59 -12.95 -4.42
C ARG A 137 -13.96 -14.18 -5.24
N SER A 138 -13.01 -14.69 -6.03
CA SER A 138 -13.19 -15.87 -6.87
C SER A 138 -13.14 -17.12 -5.99
N THR A 139 -14.01 -18.08 -6.29
CA THR A 139 -14.08 -19.37 -5.60
C THR A 139 -13.04 -20.39 -6.11
N LYS A 140 -12.12 -19.98 -7.00
CA LYS A 140 -11.11 -20.86 -7.63
C LYS A 140 -9.67 -20.42 -7.30
N PRO A 141 -8.99 -21.07 -6.33
CA PRO A 141 -7.71 -20.61 -5.77
C PRO A 141 -6.48 -20.68 -6.70
N GLN A 142 -6.49 -21.53 -7.73
CA GLN A 142 -5.26 -21.87 -8.48
C GLN A 142 -4.94 -20.90 -9.64
N GLU A 143 -5.95 -20.26 -10.23
CA GLU A 143 -5.74 -19.23 -11.27
C GLU A 143 -5.38 -17.85 -10.67
N MET A 144 -5.62 -17.69 -9.37
CA MET A 144 -5.41 -16.46 -8.61
C MET A 144 -3.92 -16.15 -8.30
N ASP A 145 -3.09 -17.17 -8.10
CA ASP A 145 -1.85 -17.01 -7.31
C ASP A 145 -0.72 -16.20 -8.00
N LYS A 146 -0.76 -16.06 -9.33
CA LYS A 146 0.27 -15.33 -10.11
C LYS A 146 -0.10 -13.90 -10.48
N THR A 147 -1.39 -13.61 -10.69
CA THR A 147 -1.88 -12.26 -11.00
C THR A 147 -2.18 -11.43 -9.75
N LEU A 148 -2.33 -12.09 -8.59
CA LEU A 148 -2.76 -11.45 -7.33
C LEU A 148 -1.65 -11.28 -6.30
N SER A 149 -0.43 -11.77 -6.53
CA SER A 149 0.67 -11.53 -5.60
C SER A 149 0.92 -10.03 -5.32
N PRO A 150 0.71 -9.08 -6.27
CA PRO A 150 0.76 -7.65 -5.96
C PRO A 150 -0.38 -7.20 -5.03
N PHE A 151 -1.50 -7.90 -4.97
CA PHE A 151 -2.72 -7.45 -4.27
C PHE A 151 -2.92 -8.06 -2.88
N LYS A 152 -2.00 -8.90 -2.39
CA LYS A 152 -2.10 -9.58 -1.07
C LYS A 152 -1.87 -8.66 0.15
N GLY A 153 -1.73 -7.34 -0.05
CA GLY A 153 -1.31 -6.39 1.00
C GLY A 153 0.10 -6.69 1.52
N MET A 154 0.56 -5.94 2.51
CA MET A 154 1.92 -6.10 3.05
C MET A 154 2.09 -7.44 3.79
N GLY A 155 1.11 -7.83 4.63
CA GLY A 155 1.16 -9.09 5.40
C GLY A 155 1.03 -10.36 4.55
N GLY A 156 0.19 -10.34 3.51
CA GLY A 156 0.01 -11.51 2.64
C GLY A 156 1.14 -11.75 1.64
N ARG A 157 2.08 -10.80 1.48
CA ARG A 157 3.29 -10.97 0.65
C ARG A 157 4.47 -11.57 1.41
N THR A 158 4.51 -11.44 2.73
CA THR A 158 5.70 -11.75 3.55
C THR A 158 5.71 -13.15 4.14
N SER A 159 4.63 -13.93 4.03
CA SER A 159 4.51 -15.22 4.71
C SER A 159 3.67 -16.25 3.97
N SER A 160 4.06 -17.52 4.06
CA SER A 160 3.22 -18.64 3.65
C SER A 160 2.01 -18.81 4.60
N PRO A 161 0.94 -19.53 4.21
CA PRO A 161 -0.21 -19.74 5.08
C PRO A 161 0.15 -20.35 6.44
N LEU A 162 1.05 -21.35 6.47
CA LEU A 162 1.54 -21.94 7.71
C LEU A 162 2.39 -20.95 8.52
N GLY A 163 3.24 -20.16 7.85
CA GLY A 163 4.03 -19.11 8.50
C GLY A 163 3.15 -18.05 9.16
N MET A 164 2.09 -17.61 8.49
CA MET A 164 1.11 -16.67 9.04
C MET A 164 0.39 -17.24 10.27
N HIS A 165 0.03 -18.53 10.24
CA HIS A 165 -0.62 -19.17 11.38
C HIS A 165 0.30 -19.21 12.61
N VAL A 166 1.55 -19.66 12.43
CA VAL A 166 2.55 -19.68 13.50
C VAL A 166 2.81 -18.28 14.05
N TYR A 167 2.92 -17.28 13.17
CA TYR A 167 3.15 -15.89 13.56
C TYR A 167 1.97 -15.32 14.36
N THR A 168 0.74 -15.57 13.92
CA THR A 168 -0.48 -15.11 14.60
C THR A 168 -0.62 -15.72 16.00
N ILE A 169 -0.40 -17.03 16.13
CA ILE A 169 -0.39 -17.70 17.43
C ILE A 169 0.71 -17.14 18.33
N SER A 170 1.89 -16.87 17.77
CA SER A 170 3.00 -16.33 18.56
C SER A 170 2.69 -14.91 19.06
N ILE A 171 2.04 -14.08 18.25
CA ILE A 171 1.57 -12.75 18.66
C ILE A 171 0.56 -12.85 19.80
N SER A 172 -0.45 -13.71 19.69
CA SER A 172 -1.50 -13.80 20.71
C SER A 172 -1.00 -14.28 22.08
N ASN A 173 0.18 -14.91 22.13
CA ASN A 173 0.78 -15.44 23.36
C ASN A 173 1.99 -14.63 23.86
N SER A 174 2.35 -13.52 23.21
CA SER A 174 3.50 -12.71 23.58
C SER A 174 3.19 -11.22 23.44
N PRO A 175 3.07 -10.48 24.56
CA PRO A 175 2.89 -9.02 24.53
C PRO A 175 4.04 -8.31 23.81
N PHE A 176 5.25 -8.86 23.86
CA PHE A 176 6.38 -8.37 23.08
C PHE A 176 6.11 -8.50 21.57
N LEU A 177 5.74 -9.70 21.08
CA LEU A 177 5.47 -9.89 19.65
C LEU A 177 4.24 -9.11 19.19
N ALA A 178 3.21 -9.00 20.03
CA ALA A 178 2.05 -8.15 19.80
C ALA A 178 2.45 -6.68 19.65
N SER A 179 3.34 -6.19 20.50
CA SER A 179 3.92 -4.85 20.34
C SER A 179 4.73 -4.72 19.05
N GLN A 180 5.53 -5.73 18.69
CA GLN A 180 6.41 -5.66 17.52
C GLN A 180 5.72 -5.89 16.18
N TYR A 181 4.49 -6.43 16.16
CA TYR A 181 3.63 -6.32 14.97
C TYR A 181 3.49 -4.85 14.53
N TYR A 182 3.41 -3.92 15.49
CA TYR A 182 3.31 -2.49 15.19
C TYR A 182 4.60 -1.86 14.67
N THR A 183 5.76 -2.54 14.77
CA THR A 183 6.95 -2.15 14.01
C THR A 183 6.72 -2.36 12.52
N ALA A 184 6.19 -3.53 12.14
CA ALA A 184 5.85 -3.84 10.75
C ALA A 184 4.70 -2.95 10.23
N ARG A 185 3.65 -2.75 11.04
CA ARG A 185 2.56 -1.81 10.70
C ARG A 185 3.06 -0.38 10.57
N GLY A 186 3.90 0.09 11.49
CA GLY A 186 4.50 1.43 11.44
C GLY A 186 5.32 1.66 10.16
N ILE A 187 6.10 0.67 9.73
CA ILE A 187 6.77 0.70 8.42
C ILE A 187 5.75 0.83 7.27
N GLY A 188 4.63 0.10 7.36
CA GLY A 188 3.49 0.21 6.44
C GLY A 188 2.87 1.61 6.40
N ASN A 189 2.58 2.20 7.56
CA ASN A 189 2.02 3.56 7.66
C ASN A 189 3.00 4.59 7.06
N LEU A 190 4.31 4.44 7.25
CA LEU A 190 5.32 5.31 6.62
C LEU A 190 5.31 5.18 5.09
N HIS A 191 5.17 3.96 4.57
CA HIS A 191 5.04 3.72 3.13
C HIS A 191 3.82 4.41 2.54
N LEU A 192 2.68 4.32 3.23
CA LEU A 192 1.44 5.00 2.86
C LEU A 192 1.59 6.53 2.88
N LYS A 193 2.06 7.07 4.01
CA LYS A 193 2.26 8.51 4.21
C LYS A 193 3.19 9.15 3.19
N ASN A 194 4.15 8.38 2.67
CA ASN A 194 5.06 8.85 1.64
C ASN A 194 4.32 9.33 0.37
N ARG A 195 3.16 8.74 0.05
CA ARG A 195 2.27 9.17 -1.05
C ARG A 195 1.14 10.07 -0.58
N GLU A 196 0.46 9.71 0.50
CA GLU A 196 -0.75 10.43 0.95
C GLU A 196 -0.51 11.88 1.36
N TYR A 197 0.71 12.22 1.79
CA TYR A 197 1.08 13.61 2.01
C TYR A 197 0.91 14.45 0.73
N THR A 198 1.30 13.91 -0.43
CA THR A 198 1.13 14.58 -1.72
C THR A 198 -0.35 14.76 -2.05
N PHE A 199 -1.19 13.76 -1.80
CA PHE A 199 -2.64 13.86 -1.97
C PHE A 199 -3.25 14.95 -1.08
N SER A 200 -2.85 15.00 0.20
CA SER A 200 -3.36 16.01 1.12
C SER A 200 -2.91 17.43 0.75
N GLN A 201 -1.71 17.61 0.18
CA GLN A 201 -1.29 18.92 -0.33
C GLN A 201 -2.10 19.32 -1.57
N PHE A 202 -2.38 18.36 -2.46
CA PHE A 202 -3.25 18.58 -3.62
C PHE A 202 -4.67 19.00 -3.19
N TYR A 203 -5.26 18.31 -2.22
CA TYR A 203 -6.54 18.71 -1.61
C TYR A 203 -6.52 20.16 -1.12
N LYS A 204 -5.52 20.53 -0.31
CA LYS A 204 -5.41 21.89 0.26
C LYS A 204 -5.23 22.97 -0.82
N LYS A 205 -4.53 22.64 -1.91
CA LYS A 205 -4.35 23.53 -3.05
C LYS A 205 -5.68 23.80 -3.77
N LEU A 206 -6.50 22.77 -3.99
CA LEU A 206 -7.83 22.91 -4.58
C LEU A 206 -8.76 23.72 -3.66
N GLU A 207 -8.80 23.37 -2.37
CA GLU A 207 -9.59 24.07 -1.36
C GLU A 207 -9.24 25.56 -1.28
N LYS A 208 -7.95 25.91 -1.22
CA LYS A 208 -7.48 27.30 -1.18
C LYS A 208 -7.90 28.10 -2.42
N LYS A 209 -7.91 27.45 -3.59
CA LYS A 209 -8.33 28.08 -4.85
C LYS A 209 -9.85 28.11 -5.03
N ARG A 210 -10.60 27.41 -4.18
CA ARG A 210 -12.04 27.16 -4.34
C ARG A 210 -12.35 26.42 -5.64
N ASP A 211 -11.42 25.56 -6.06
CA ASP A 211 -11.61 24.67 -7.21
C ASP A 211 -12.43 23.44 -6.80
N PHE A 212 -12.96 22.72 -7.78
CA PHE A 212 -13.63 21.44 -7.55
C PHE A 212 -12.67 20.43 -6.91
N ILE A 213 -13.11 19.75 -5.84
CA ILE A 213 -12.36 18.70 -5.17
C ILE A 213 -12.96 17.34 -5.55
N PRO A 214 -12.24 16.51 -6.31
CA PRO A 214 -12.71 15.17 -6.62
C PRO A 214 -12.93 14.35 -5.34
N ALA A 215 -14.00 13.56 -5.31
CA ALA A 215 -14.33 12.73 -4.17
C ALA A 215 -13.18 11.79 -3.74
N PRO A 216 -12.42 11.15 -4.65
CA PRO A 216 -11.25 10.33 -4.25
C PRO A 216 -10.19 11.16 -3.52
N THR A 217 -9.90 12.37 -4.00
CA THR A 217 -8.98 13.30 -3.32
C THR A 217 -9.44 13.63 -1.90
N ALA A 218 -10.74 13.86 -1.69
CA ALA A 218 -11.31 14.13 -0.37
C ALA A 218 -11.27 12.90 0.54
N VAL A 219 -11.60 11.71 0.02
CA VAL A 219 -11.53 10.45 0.78
C VAL A 219 -10.11 10.18 1.28
N SER A 220 -9.09 10.31 0.44
CA SER A 220 -7.70 10.13 0.89
C SER A 220 -7.23 11.21 1.86
N ARG A 221 -7.78 12.43 1.79
CA ARG A 221 -7.48 13.47 2.79
C ARG A 221 -7.99 13.07 4.17
N TYR A 222 -9.19 12.51 4.25
CA TYR A 222 -9.80 12.05 5.50
C TYR A 222 -9.13 10.78 6.02
N HIS A 223 -8.82 9.84 5.14
CA HIS A 223 -8.03 8.66 5.50
C HIS A 223 -6.70 9.03 6.17
N LEU A 224 -5.95 9.98 5.59
CA LEU A 224 -4.70 10.44 6.18
C LEU A 224 -4.86 11.03 7.59
N LEU A 225 -6.02 11.61 7.91
CA LEU A 225 -6.28 12.16 9.25
C LEU A 225 -6.47 11.05 10.26
N ASP A 226 -7.19 9.99 9.93
CA ASP A 226 -7.34 8.81 10.79
C ASP A 226 -5.99 8.08 10.94
N GLU A 227 -5.26 7.87 9.83
CA GLU A 227 -3.92 7.26 9.79
C GLU A 227 -2.86 8.01 10.62
N SER A 228 -3.10 9.30 10.91
CA SER A 228 -2.23 10.07 11.78
C SER A 228 -2.24 9.54 13.22
N PHE A 229 -3.40 9.12 13.73
CA PHE A 229 -3.56 8.50 15.04
C PHE A 229 -3.05 7.07 15.05
N HIS A 230 -3.29 6.33 13.97
CA HIS A 230 -2.82 4.94 13.84
C HIS A 230 -1.31 4.85 13.83
N THR A 231 -0.64 5.81 13.19
CA THR A 231 0.83 5.89 13.26
C THR A 231 1.32 6.18 14.69
N ALA A 232 0.59 7.02 15.44
CA ALA A 232 0.95 7.29 16.84
C ALA A 232 0.75 6.05 17.70
N THR A 233 -0.33 5.29 17.49
CA THR A 233 -0.53 3.96 18.09
C THR A 233 0.63 3.04 17.74
N SER A 234 0.97 2.91 16.45
CA SER A 234 2.08 2.07 15.99
C SER A 234 3.41 2.43 16.66
N GLN A 235 3.71 3.72 16.77
CA GLN A 235 4.92 4.20 17.44
C GLN A 235 4.91 3.87 18.93
N LEU A 236 3.82 4.16 19.65
CA LEU A 236 3.71 3.88 21.08
C LEU A 236 3.86 2.37 21.37
N MET A 237 3.14 1.54 20.62
CA MET A 237 3.18 0.08 20.77
C MET A 237 4.59 -0.46 20.53
N SER A 238 5.22 -0.10 19.41
CA SER A 238 6.50 -0.67 19.02
C SER A 238 7.70 -0.13 19.79
N HIS A 239 7.67 1.11 20.29
CA HIS A 239 8.82 1.75 20.95
C HIS A 239 8.72 1.80 22.47
N GLU A 240 7.52 1.88 23.05
CA GLU A 240 7.36 2.14 24.48
C GLU A 240 6.70 0.97 25.20
N ILE A 241 5.52 0.52 24.75
CA ILE A 241 4.72 -0.50 25.45
C ILE A 241 5.48 -1.81 25.65
N TYR A 242 6.29 -2.24 24.67
CA TYR A 242 7.02 -3.50 24.80
C TYR A 242 8.04 -3.53 25.96
N LYS A 243 8.48 -2.36 26.45
CA LYS A 243 9.49 -2.23 27.50
C LYS A 243 8.96 -2.59 28.88
N ASP A 244 7.64 -2.62 29.05
CA ASP A 244 6.99 -3.00 30.30
C ASP A 244 7.04 -4.52 30.54
N PHE A 245 7.35 -5.30 29.50
CA PHE A 245 7.38 -6.76 29.54
C PHE A 245 8.82 -7.31 29.67
N PRO A 246 8.98 -8.59 30.05
CA PRO A 246 10.29 -9.23 30.07
C PRO A 246 11.04 -9.10 28.75
N LYS A 247 12.37 -9.05 28.82
CA LYS A 247 13.21 -8.99 27.61
C LYS A 247 12.87 -10.17 26.69
N PRO A 248 12.79 -9.93 25.37
CA PRO A 248 12.37 -10.96 24.45
C PRO A 248 13.37 -12.12 24.42
N ASN A 249 12.84 -13.33 24.41
CA ASN A 249 13.63 -14.54 24.27
C ASN A 249 14.14 -14.70 22.81
N ILE A 250 14.91 -15.75 22.56
CA ILE A 250 15.54 -15.98 21.24
C ILE A 250 14.48 -16.16 20.14
N TRP A 251 13.38 -16.85 20.44
CA TRP A 251 12.30 -17.10 19.49
C TRP A 251 11.54 -15.81 19.13
N GLU A 252 11.21 -15.00 20.14
CA GLU A 252 10.52 -13.72 19.94
C GLU A 252 11.39 -12.75 19.13
N LYS A 253 12.67 -12.63 19.46
CA LYS A 253 13.64 -11.84 18.68
C LYS A 253 13.73 -12.33 17.25
N TYR A 254 13.76 -13.65 17.04
CA TYR A 254 13.80 -14.24 15.71
C TYR A 254 12.56 -13.84 14.89
N LEU A 255 11.35 -14.04 15.41
CA LEU A 255 10.12 -13.71 14.69
C LEU A 255 9.99 -12.21 14.39
N ALA A 256 10.27 -11.34 15.35
CA ALA A 256 10.24 -9.89 15.12
C ALA A 256 11.24 -9.46 14.04
N ASN A 257 12.43 -10.07 14.01
CA ASN A 257 13.40 -9.83 12.93
C ASN A 257 12.95 -10.42 11.59
N GLN A 258 12.30 -11.58 11.57
CA GLN A 258 11.78 -12.15 10.33
C GLN A 258 10.73 -11.25 9.69
N ALA A 259 9.84 -10.63 10.48
CA ALA A 259 8.83 -9.71 9.96
C ALA A 259 9.48 -8.55 9.17
N VAL A 260 10.44 -7.84 9.78
CA VAL A 260 11.14 -6.71 9.11
C VAL A 260 12.03 -7.18 7.96
N TYR A 261 12.66 -8.35 8.09
CA TYR A 261 13.47 -8.92 7.02
C TYR A 261 12.63 -9.22 5.78
N ARG A 262 11.47 -9.87 5.97
CA ARG A 262 10.54 -10.22 4.88
C ARG A 262 9.98 -8.99 4.19
N LEU A 263 9.66 -7.94 4.93
CA LEU A 263 9.27 -6.66 4.33
C LEU A 263 10.31 -6.16 3.32
N GLN A 264 11.60 -6.26 3.62
CA GLN A 264 12.64 -5.80 2.71
C GLN A 264 12.73 -6.63 1.42
N ILE A 265 12.54 -7.95 1.51
CA ILE A 265 12.73 -8.84 0.35
C ILE A 265 11.47 -9.10 -0.46
N ASP A 266 10.29 -8.97 0.14
CA ASP A 266 9.01 -9.32 -0.49
C ASP A 266 8.18 -8.06 -0.85
N VAL A 267 8.43 -6.93 -0.18
CA VAL A 267 7.66 -5.69 -0.37
C VAL A 267 8.54 -4.57 -0.89
N PHE A 268 9.67 -4.29 -0.26
CA PHE A 268 10.58 -3.20 -0.61
C PHE A 268 11.77 -3.69 -1.45
N ASN A 269 11.52 -4.54 -2.44
CA ASN A 269 12.59 -5.24 -3.18
C ASN A 269 12.92 -4.64 -4.55
N GLY A 270 12.59 -3.37 -4.77
CA GLY A 270 12.95 -2.63 -5.98
C GLY A 270 12.02 -1.46 -6.29
N LEU A 271 12.23 -0.85 -7.45
CA LEU A 271 11.44 0.27 -7.95
C LEU A 271 10.35 -0.22 -8.92
N SER A 272 9.13 0.29 -8.77
CA SER A 272 8.04 0.05 -9.74
C SER A 272 8.18 0.97 -10.96
N THR A 273 8.07 0.42 -12.16
CA THR A 273 7.91 1.23 -13.39
C THR A 273 6.46 1.58 -13.67
N THR A 274 5.52 0.80 -13.12
CA THR A 274 4.09 0.95 -13.42
C THR A 274 3.41 1.97 -12.52
N VAL A 275 3.77 2.01 -11.25
CA VAL A 275 3.04 2.78 -10.24
C VAL A 275 4.03 3.63 -9.45
N PRO A 276 4.18 4.92 -9.80
CA PRO A 276 5.10 5.81 -9.12
C PRO A 276 4.88 5.85 -7.60
N GLY A 277 5.98 5.89 -6.84
CA GLY A 277 5.91 5.92 -5.37
C GLY A 277 5.55 4.58 -4.71
N THR A 278 5.55 3.47 -5.48
CA THR A 278 5.43 2.10 -4.95
C THR A 278 6.69 1.28 -5.23
N CYS A 279 6.78 0.11 -4.60
CA CYS A 279 7.90 -0.81 -4.78
C CYS A 279 7.63 -1.84 -5.87
N ALA A 280 8.71 -2.49 -6.33
CA ALA A 280 8.66 -3.44 -7.43
C ALA A 280 7.60 -4.53 -7.21
N SER A 281 6.84 -4.78 -8.27
CA SER A 281 5.91 -5.90 -8.37
C SER A 281 5.70 -6.21 -9.84
N ASN A 282 5.29 -7.45 -10.16
CA ASN A 282 5.05 -7.83 -11.54
C ASN A 282 3.67 -7.36 -12.00
N PHE A 283 3.60 -6.12 -12.49
CA PHE A 283 2.39 -5.53 -13.06
C PHE A 283 2.26 -5.80 -14.58
N MET A 284 3.15 -6.57 -15.19
CA MET A 284 3.13 -6.78 -16.66
C MET A 284 1.82 -7.40 -17.16
N PRO A 285 1.23 -8.44 -16.54
CA PRO A 285 -0.06 -8.97 -16.98
C PRO A 285 -1.18 -7.94 -16.93
N MET A 286 -1.17 -7.10 -15.89
CA MET A 286 -2.16 -6.03 -15.71
C MET A 286 -2.01 -4.95 -16.78
N VAL A 287 -0.79 -4.45 -17.01
CA VAL A 287 -0.53 -3.45 -18.05
C VAL A 287 -0.87 -4.00 -19.43
N TYR A 288 -0.54 -5.26 -19.69
CA TYR A 288 -0.89 -5.91 -20.95
C TYR A 288 -2.41 -5.90 -21.20
N LYS A 289 -3.21 -6.29 -20.20
CA LYS A 289 -4.67 -6.23 -20.29
C LYS A 289 -5.18 -4.80 -20.45
N LEU A 290 -4.62 -3.85 -19.71
CA LEU A 290 -4.95 -2.42 -19.82
C LEU A 290 -4.78 -1.91 -21.27
N LEU A 291 -3.65 -2.24 -21.91
CA LEU A 291 -3.36 -1.79 -23.28
C LEU A 291 -4.33 -2.36 -24.32
N GLN A 292 -4.95 -3.51 -24.05
CA GLN A 292 -5.94 -4.14 -24.92
C GLN A 292 -7.37 -3.62 -24.71
N THR A 293 -7.62 -2.93 -23.59
CA THR A 293 -8.96 -2.34 -23.34
C THR A 293 -9.26 -1.23 -24.34
N PRO A 294 -10.53 -0.83 -24.52
CA PRO A 294 -10.90 0.29 -25.40
C PRO A 294 -10.20 1.62 -25.09
N LEU A 295 -9.63 1.77 -23.88
CA LEU A 295 -8.86 2.95 -23.51
C LEU A 295 -7.62 3.14 -24.40
N PHE A 296 -7.02 2.05 -24.89
CA PHE A 296 -5.83 2.09 -25.78
C PHE A 296 -6.01 1.29 -27.07
N GLY A 297 -6.82 0.23 -27.06
CA GLY A 297 -7.21 -0.54 -28.24
C GLY A 297 -6.05 -1.25 -28.95
N MET A 298 -4.95 -1.55 -28.26
CA MET A 298 -3.77 -2.14 -28.87
C MET A 298 -3.98 -3.63 -29.13
N SER A 299 -3.52 -4.10 -30.29
CA SER A 299 -3.36 -5.53 -30.57
C SER A 299 -2.29 -6.16 -29.66
N ASN A 300 -2.22 -7.50 -29.65
CA ASN A 300 -1.20 -8.23 -28.89
C ASN A 300 0.23 -7.78 -29.22
N GLN A 301 0.52 -7.53 -30.50
CA GLN A 301 1.85 -7.12 -30.93
C GLN A 301 2.17 -5.69 -30.52
N GLU A 302 1.22 -4.78 -30.69
CA GLU A 302 1.36 -3.37 -30.28
C GLU A 302 1.55 -3.24 -28.78
N ALA A 303 0.74 -3.96 -27.98
CA ALA A 303 0.83 -3.96 -26.54
C ALA A 303 2.21 -4.45 -26.05
N LEU A 304 2.71 -5.56 -26.59
CA LEU A 304 4.03 -6.08 -26.23
C LEU A 304 5.17 -5.12 -26.62
N LEU A 305 5.11 -4.52 -27.81
CA LEU A 305 6.10 -3.52 -28.24
C LEU A 305 6.08 -2.28 -27.36
N MET A 306 4.89 -1.82 -26.97
CA MET A 306 4.75 -0.67 -26.08
C MET A 306 5.28 -0.99 -24.67
N MET A 307 4.94 -2.17 -24.14
CA MET A 307 5.47 -2.62 -22.86
C MET A 307 6.99 -2.75 -22.87
N GLU A 308 7.59 -3.28 -23.94
CA GLU A 308 9.04 -3.34 -24.07
C GLU A 308 9.67 -1.95 -23.94
N LYS A 309 9.13 -0.95 -24.64
CA LYS A 309 9.59 0.43 -24.55
C LYS A 309 9.41 1.03 -23.15
N CYS A 310 8.31 0.71 -22.46
CA CYS A 310 8.02 1.26 -21.14
C CYS A 310 8.84 0.62 -20.02
N PHE A 311 9.01 -0.71 -20.03
CA PHE A 311 9.63 -1.46 -18.94
C PHE A 311 11.12 -1.68 -19.11
N CYS A 312 11.59 -1.88 -20.35
CA CYS A 312 12.96 -2.31 -20.63
C CYS A 312 13.95 -1.16 -20.86
N GLN A 313 13.51 0.08 -20.63
CA GLN A 313 14.33 1.28 -20.79
C GLN A 313 14.18 2.18 -19.57
N GLU A 314 15.25 2.91 -19.27
CA GLU A 314 15.22 3.97 -18.27
C GLU A 314 14.23 5.07 -18.68
N ASN A 315 13.46 5.58 -17.73
CA ASN A 315 12.45 6.59 -17.96
C ASN A 315 12.23 7.46 -16.70
N GLU A 316 11.54 8.59 -16.86
CA GLU A 316 11.35 9.56 -15.77
C GLU A 316 10.55 8.97 -14.60
N GLY A 317 9.59 8.07 -14.87
CA GLY A 317 8.81 7.40 -13.83
C GLY A 317 9.67 6.58 -12.85
N LEU A 318 10.76 5.97 -13.33
CA LEU A 318 11.72 5.26 -12.49
C LEU A 318 12.50 6.21 -11.58
N HIS A 319 12.88 7.40 -12.06
CA HIS A 319 13.56 8.42 -11.25
C HIS A 319 12.65 9.02 -10.18
N VAL A 320 11.39 9.32 -10.53
CA VAL A 320 10.37 9.72 -9.57
C VAL A 320 10.21 8.64 -8.49
N THR A 321 10.08 7.37 -8.90
CA THR A 321 9.95 6.25 -7.95
C THR A 321 11.18 6.11 -7.06
N ALA A 322 12.39 6.27 -7.60
CA ALA A 322 13.63 6.25 -6.83
C ALA A 322 13.63 7.34 -5.74
N LYS A 323 13.15 8.55 -6.05
CA LYS A 323 13.04 9.64 -5.07
C LYS A 323 12.11 9.29 -3.91
N TYR A 324 10.91 8.78 -4.21
CA TYR A 324 9.97 8.31 -3.18
C TYR A 324 10.59 7.18 -2.35
N TYR A 325 11.30 6.24 -3.01
CA TYR A 325 11.94 5.11 -2.36
C TYR A 325 13.06 5.53 -1.39
N GLN A 326 13.91 6.48 -1.78
CA GLN A 326 14.99 6.99 -0.93
C GLN A 326 14.45 7.75 0.30
N ARG A 327 13.41 8.56 0.11
CA ARG A 327 12.71 9.22 1.23
C ARG A 327 12.16 8.19 2.21
N LEU A 328 11.45 7.18 1.70
CA LEU A 328 10.89 6.12 2.52
C LEU A 328 11.97 5.35 3.30
N LEU A 329 13.09 5.00 2.66
CA LEU A 329 14.21 4.33 3.32
C LEU A 329 14.76 5.16 4.49
N SER A 330 14.89 6.48 4.30
CA SER A 330 15.32 7.41 5.34
C SER A 330 14.32 7.43 6.51
N ASP A 331 13.04 7.55 6.21
CA ASP A 331 11.96 7.62 7.22
C ASP A 331 11.86 6.30 8.01
N ILE A 332 11.98 5.14 7.34
CA ILE A 332 11.98 3.84 8.02
C ILE A 332 13.21 3.69 8.93
N ARG A 333 14.41 4.04 8.46
CA ARG A 333 15.62 3.95 9.28
C ARG A 333 15.50 4.75 10.56
N LYS A 334 14.99 5.98 10.44
CA LYS A 334 14.70 6.84 11.59
C LYS A 334 13.67 6.22 12.53
N PHE A 335 12.61 5.64 11.97
CA PHE A 335 11.60 4.95 12.77
C PHE A 335 12.16 3.73 13.50
N LEU A 336 13.13 3.00 12.94
CA LEU A 336 13.72 1.83 13.59
C LEU A 336 14.82 2.19 14.62
N GLU A 337 15.14 3.48 14.81
CA GLU A 337 16.10 3.93 15.81
C GLU A 337 15.63 3.57 17.23
N GLY A 338 16.55 3.08 18.05
CA GLY A 338 16.27 2.70 19.44
C GLY A 338 15.66 1.31 19.65
N LEU A 339 15.25 0.60 18.60
CA LEU A 339 14.78 -0.78 18.70
C LEU A 339 15.96 -1.75 18.85
N ASP A 340 16.30 -2.08 20.09
CA ASP A 340 17.51 -2.81 20.50
C ASP A 340 17.52 -4.30 20.11
N TYR A 341 16.35 -4.89 19.92
CA TYR A 341 16.18 -6.29 19.55
C TYR A 341 16.42 -6.57 18.05
N LEU A 342 16.48 -5.54 17.21
CA LEU A 342 16.65 -5.71 15.76
C LEU A 342 18.10 -6.07 15.39
N SER A 343 18.26 -6.94 14.40
CA SER A 343 19.55 -7.22 13.79
C SER A 343 20.08 -6.00 13.02
N PRO A 344 21.41 -5.89 12.80
CA PRO A 344 21.97 -4.79 11.99
C PRO A 344 21.39 -4.72 10.58
N VAL A 345 21.08 -5.87 9.96
CA VAL A 345 20.47 -5.93 8.62
C VAL A 345 19.11 -5.23 8.60
N ASN A 346 18.30 -5.40 9.65
CA ASN A 346 16.99 -4.77 9.76
C ASN A 346 17.07 -3.31 10.20
N ARG A 347 17.89 -2.99 11.21
CA ARG A 347 18.05 -1.60 11.68
C ARG A 347 18.48 -0.66 10.54
N GLU A 348 19.39 -1.13 9.70
CA GLU A 348 19.91 -0.33 8.59
C GLU A 348 19.10 -0.52 7.29
N MET A 349 18.06 -1.36 7.29
CA MET A 349 17.27 -1.72 6.11
C MET A 349 18.16 -2.08 4.90
N ARG A 350 19.22 -2.88 5.14
CA ARG A 350 20.31 -3.09 4.17
C ARG A 350 19.83 -3.67 2.84
N LEU A 351 18.83 -4.56 2.88
CA LEU A 351 18.33 -5.23 1.68
C LEU A 351 17.50 -4.26 0.83
N MET A 352 16.61 -3.49 1.46
CA MET A 352 15.87 -2.40 0.80
C MET A 352 16.83 -1.37 0.19
N ALA A 353 17.88 -0.99 0.92
CA ALA A 353 18.88 -0.04 0.43
C ALA A 353 19.62 -0.57 -0.82
N SER A 354 19.85 -1.87 -0.87
CA SER A 354 20.56 -2.50 -2.00
C SER A 354 19.71 -2.64 -3.26
N SER A 355 18.37 -2.60 -3.16
CA SER A 355 17.45 -2.85 -4.27
C SER A 355 16.95 -1.58 -4.98
N GLY A 356 17.05 -0.40 -4.36
CA GLY A 356 16.47 0.86 -4.85
C GLY A 356 17.24 1.57 -5.98
N SER A 357 17.76 0.85 -6.98
CA SER A 357 18.49 1.41 -8.12
C SER A 357 17.70 1.32 -9.44
N VAL A 358 17.75 2.39 -10.25
CA VAL A 358 17.13 2.45 -11.58
C VAL A 358 17.72 1.40 -12.52
N GLU A 359 19.04 1.28 -12.56
CA GLU A 359 19.75 0.26 -13.37
C GLU A 359 19.28 -1.16 -13.02
N LYS A 360 19.18 -1.48 -11.72
CA LYS A 360 18.70 -2.79 -11.27
C LYS A 360 17.23 -3.01 -11.63
N ALA A 361 16.40 -1.98 -11.52
CA ALA A 361 14.99 -2.05 -11.91
C ALA A 361 14.84 -2.36 -13.41
N VAL A 362 15.57 -1.65 -14.28
CA VAL A 362 15.57 -1.89 -15.74
C VAL A 362 16.07 -3.31 -16.05
N ALA A 363 17.17 -3.75 -15.45
CA ALA A 363 17.70 -5.10 -15.67
C ALA A 363 16.70 -6.20 -15.25
N ASN A 364 16.00 -6.01 -14.13
CA ASN A 364 14.97 -6.92 -13.66
C ASN A 364 13.76 -6.92 -14.60
N ASN A 365 13.28 -5.74 -15.01
CA ASN A 365 12.18 -5.59 -15.95
C ASN A 365 12.48 -6.27 -17.30
N ILE A 366 13.70 -6.14 -17.84
CA ILE A 366 14.11 -6.83 -19.08
C ILE A 366 13.96 -8.35 -18.92
N ARG A 367 14.39 -8.90 -17.78
CA ARG A 367 14.28 -10.33 -17.50
C ARG A 367 12.83 -10.77 -17.40
N GLU A 368 12.01 -10.04 -16.64
CA GLU A 368 10.59 -10.35 -16.44
C GLU A 368 9.79 -10.21 -17.74
N PHE A 369 10.05 -9.16 -18.53
CA PHE A 369 9.39 -8.94 -19.81
C PHE A 369 9.70 -10.06 -20.81
N LYS A 370 10.95 -10.55 -20.86
CA LYS A 370 11.31 -11.71 -21.69
C LYS A 370 10.55 -12.98 -21.29
N GLN A 371 10.29 -13.18 -20.01
CA GLN A 371 9.50 -14.33 -19.55
C GLN A 371 8.01 -14.14 -19.89
N PHE A 372 7.45 -12.97 -19.58
CA PHE A 372 6.06 -12.63 -19.82
C PHE A 372 5.69 -12.64 -21.33
N SER A 373 6.49 -11.99 -22.17
CA SER A 373 6.25 -11.95 -23.62
C SER A 373 6.25 -13.34 -24.27
N ARG A 374 6.99 -14.31 -23.71
CA ARG A 374 6.96 -15.71 -24.15
C ARG A 374 5.72 -16.45 -23.69
N SER A 375 5.18 -16.14 -22.50
CA SER A 375 3.99 -16.81 -21.99
C SER A 375 2.71 -16.39 -22.70
N VAL A 376 2.66 -15.18 -23.27
CA VAL A 376 1.48 -14.66 -23.97
C VAL A 376 1.45 -15.02 -25.47
N LYS A 377 2.61 -15.41 -26.04
CA LYS A 377 2.72 -15.87 -27.44
C LYS A 377 2.40 -17.36 -27.64
N ARG A 378 2.26 -18.11 -26.55
CA ARG A 378 1.81 -19.50 -26.55
C ARG A 378 0.30 -19.52 -26.32
#